data_AF-A0AAJ1FA64-F1
#
_entry.id   AF-A0AAJ1FA64-F1
#
_cell.length_a   1.000
_cell.length_b   1.000
_cell.length_c   1.000
_cell.angle_alpha   90.00
_cell.angle_beta   90.00
_cell.angle_gamma   90.00
#
_symmetry.space_group_name_H-M   'P 1'
#
loop_
_entity.id
_entity.type
_entity.pdbx_description
1 polymer ?
#
loop_
_entity_poly.entity_id
_entity_poly.type
_entity_poly.pdbx_seq_one_letter_code
_entity_poly.pdbx_strand_id
1 'polypeptide(L)'
;MTEYLRIDLNKETWECRVCDHEIAPAAGNYKEGLLVHNRDPREIHPPILDPERYRFTFSPDPEWVRILEFCCPNCGTQVETEYAVPGHPPLQDMQVDVPALKAQWAKRGPDMLPDAGPAVVPGRGHSH
;
A
#
# COMPACT_ATOMS: atom_id res chain seq x y z
N MET A 1 7.41 -9.19 0.76
CA MET A 1 6.03 -9.56 0.39
C MET A 1 5.62 -8.71 -0.79
N THR A 2 5.51 -7.40 -0.59
CA THR A 2 5.44 -6.41 -1.68
C THR A 2 6.70 -5.53 -1.66
N GLU A 3 6.74 -4.51 -2.49
CA GLU A 3 7.84 -3.53 -2.51
C GLU A 3 7.99 -2.82 -1.15
N TYR A 4 6.90 -2.35 -0.55
CA TYR A 4 6.92 -1.55 0.67
C TYR A 4 6.50 -2.30 1.94
N LEU A 5 6.02 -3.54 1.84
CA LEU A 5 5.60 -4.36 2.99
C LEU A 5 6.43 -5.63 3.17
N ARG A 6 6.79 -5.89 4.43
CA ARG A 6 7.30 -7.18 4.91
C ARG A 6 6.60 -7.56 6.21
N ILE A 7 6.80 -8.81 6.64
CA ILE A 7 6.34 -9.30 7.94
C ILE A 7 7.58 -9.51 8.81
N ASP A 8 7.58 -8.96 10.02
CA ASP A 8 8.49 -9.42 11.08
C ASP A 8 7.92 -10.73 11.65
N LEU A 9 8.61 -11.85 11.39
CA LEU A 9 8.16 -13.18 11.82
C LEU A 9 8.30 -13.41 13.33
N ASN A 10 9.09 -12.59 14.04
CA ASN A 10 9.23 -12.66 15.48
C ASN A 10 8.05 -11.98 16.17
N LYS A 11 7.65 -10.80 15.68
CA LYS A 11 6.53 -10.01 16.22
C LYS A 11 5.17 -10.36 15.62
N GLU A 12 5.17 -11.00 14.46
CA GLU A 12 3.98 -11.32 13.66
C GLU A 12 3.21 -10.05 13.23
N THR A 13 3.94 -9.03 12.80
CA THR A 13 3.41 -7.75 12.36
C THR A 13 3.83 -7.40 10.94
N TRP A 14 2.96 -6.67 10.24
CA TRP A 14 3.31 -5.95 9.02
C TRP A 14 4.25 -4.80 9.36
N GLU A 15 5.31 -4.64 8.57
CA GLU A 15 6.28 -3.55 8.70
C GLU A 15 6.51 -2.84 7.37
N CYS A 16 6.70 -1.52 7.44
CA CYS A 16 7.15 -0.72 6.31
C CYS A 16 8.61 -1.06 5.98
N ARG A 17 8.90 -1.49 4.75
CA ARG A 17 10.26 -1.81 4.30
C ARG A 17 11.20 -0.61 4.19
N VAL A 18 10.64 0.61 4.14
CA VAL A 18 11.40 1.86 3.94
C VAL A 18 11.92 2.42 5.25
N CYS A 19 11.11 2.38 6.31
CA CYS A 19 11.43 3.03 7.59
C CYS A 19 11.27 2.12 8.81
N ASP A 20 11.03 0.82 8.59
CA ASP A 20 10.86 -0.22 9.62
C ASP A 20 9.72 0.05 10.61
N HIS A 21 8.78 0.94 10.27
CA HIS A 21 7.62 1.22 11.10
C HIS A 21 6.71 -0.01 11.17
N GLU A 22 6.33 -0.39 12.40
CA GLU A 22 5.36 -1.44 12.68
C GLU A 22 3.94 -0.93 12.39
N ILE A 23 3.24 -1.58 11.47
CA ILE A 23 1.98 -1.10 10.91
C ILE A 23 0.77 -1.71 11.63
N ALA A 24 0.64 -3.03 11.57
CA ALA A 24 -0.52 -3.76 12.07
C ALA A 24 -0.20 -5.26 12.26
N PRO A 25 -1.01 -6.03 12.99
CA PRO A 25 -0.87 -7.48 13.08
C PRO A 25 -0.93 -8.17 11.70
N ALA A 26 -0.03 -9.13 11.45
CA ALA A 26 0.09 -9.81 10.16
C ALA A 26 -1.10 -10.74 9.83
N ALA A 27 -1.90 -11.11 10.83
CA ALA A 27 -3.13 -11.88 10.66
C ALA A 27 -4.30 -11.05 10.09
N GLY A 28 -4.20 -9.72 10.15
CA GLY A 28 -5.24 -8.78 9.73
C GLY A 28 -4.89 -8.02 8.45
N ASN A 29 -5.72 -7.03 8.13
CA ASN A 29 -5.49 -6.13 7.01
C ASN A 29 -4.49 -5.05 7.39
N TYR A 30 -3.34 -5.01 6.71
CA TYR A 30 -2.29 -4.01 6.98
C TYR A 30 -2.80 -2.56 6.80
N LYS A 31 -3.84 -2.36 5.98
CA LYS A 31 -4.43 -1.05 5.70
C LYS A 31 -5.02 -0.39 6.95
N GLU A 32 -5.38 -1.16 7.97
CA GLU A 32 -5.91 -0.64 9.24
C GLU A 32 -4.85 0.13 10.05
N GLY A 33 -3.55 -0.11 9.78
CA GLY A 33 -2.43 0.60 10.41
C GLY A 33 -1.85 1.74 9.58
N LEU A 34 -2.46 2.08 8.44
CA LEU A 34 -1.96 3.10 7.51
C LEU A 34 -2.83 4.37 7.56
N LEU A 35 -2.25 5.49 7.14
CA LEU A 35 -3.04 6.69 6.83
C LEU A 35 -3.71 6.48 5.46
N VAL A 36 -4.93 6.98 5.30
CA VAL A 36 -5.64 6.94 4.01
C VAL A 36 -5.90 8.35 3.50
N HIS A 37 -5.52 8.61 2.25
CA HIS A 37 -5.91 9.80 1.52
C HIS A 37 -6.99 9.43 0.50
N ASN A 38 -8.22 9.92 0.73
CA ASN A 38 -9.35 9.73 -0.16
C ASN A 38 -9.38 10.81 -1.25
N ARG A 39 -8.82 10.51 -2.42
CA ARG A 39 -8.58 11.48 -3.48
C ARG A 39 -9.65 11.54 -4.54
N ASP A 40 -9.86 12.75 -5.06
CA ASP A 40 -10.65 12.96 -6.25
C ASP A 40 -9.86 12.48 -7.48
N PRO A 41 -10.43 11.60 -8.32
CA PRO A 41 -9.73 11.08 -9.49
C PRO A 41 -9.21 12.18 -10.43
N ARG A 42 -9.87 13.34 -10.48
CA ARG A 42 -9.48 14.47 -11.34
C ARG A 42 -8.18 15.15 -10.93
N GLU A 43 -7.77 14.96 -9.68
CA GLU A 43 -6.48 15.48 -9.21
C GLU A 43 -5.29 14.61 -9.65
N ILE A 44 -5.55 13.41 -10.17
CA ILE A 44 -4.54 12.44 -10.66
C ILE A 44 -4.65 12.29 -12.17
N HIS A 45 -5.88 12.16 -12.67
CA HIS A 45 -6.19 11.97 -14.08
C HIS A 45 -6.78 13.27 -14.63
N PRO A 46 -6.02 14.02 -15.45
CA PRO A 46 -6.55 15.21 -16.09
C PRO A 46 -7.75 14.85 -16.99
N PRO A 47 -8.82 15.66 -17.02
CA PRO A 47 -10.00 15.35 -17.83
C PRO A 47 -9.74 15.37 -19.35
N ILE A 48 -8.68 16.06 -19.80
CA ILE A 48 -8.28 16.30 -21.21
C ILE A 48 -9.31 17.10 -22.04
N LEU A 49 -10.61 16.84 -21.88
CA LEU A 49 -11.70 17.63 -22.43
C LEU A 49 -12.18 18.67 -21.41
N ASP A 50 -12.75 19.78 -21.91
CA ASP A 50 -13.37 20.83 -21.09
C ASP A 50 -14.61 20.28 -20.37
N PRO A 51 -14.60 20.13 -19.03
CA PRO A 51 -15.71 19.54 -18.29
C PRO A 51 -16.97 20.41 -18.31
N GLU A 52 -16.86 21.71 -18.63
CA GLU A 52 -18.03 22.59 -18.79
C GLU A 52 -18.75 22.36 -20.12
N ARG A 53 -18.06 21.77 -21.11
CA ARG A 53 -18.61 21.49 -22.45
C ARG A 53 -18.99 20.03 -22.64
N TYR A 54 -18.31 19.12 -21.95
CA TYR A 54 -18.45 17.68 -22.14
C TYR A 54 -18.76 16.98 -20.83
N ARG A 55 -19.91 16.31 -20.78
CA ARG A 55 -20.31 15.48 -19.63
C ARG A 55 -19.33 14.35 -19.34
N PHE A 56 -18.79 13.71 -20.38
CA PHE A 56 -17.84 12.61 -20.25
C PHE A 56 -16.46 13.08 -20.70
N THR A 57 -15.49 12.96 -19.81
CA THR A 57 -14.09 13.33 -20.04
C THR A 57 -13.21 12.08 -19.92
N PHE A 58 -11.89 12.24 -20.03
CA PHE A 58 -10.93 11.17 -19.82
C PHE A 58 -10.53 11.00 -18.35
N SER A 59 -11.14 11.76 -17.44
CA SER A 59 -11.04 11.51 -16.00
C SER A 59 -12.19 10.60 -15.54
N PRO A 60 -11.93 9.66 -14.63
CA PRO A 60 -13.00 8.95 -13.93
C PRO A 60 -13.93 9.91 -13.18
N ASP A 61 -15.20 9.51 -13.05
CA ASP A 61 -16.24 10.28 -12.35
C ASP A 61 -16.10 10.10 -10.82
N PRO A 62 -15.94 11.18 -10.03
CA PRO A 62 -15.74 11.12 -8.58
C PRO A 62 -16.96 10.59 -7.81
N GLU A 63 -18.16 10.59 -8.40
CA GLU A 63 -19.35 9.97 -7.79
C GLU A 63 -19.34 8.44 -7.92
N TRP A 64 -18.55 7.91 -8.86
CA TRP A 64 -18.45 6.48 -9.14
C TRP A 64 -17.19 5.87 -8.54
N VAL A 65 -16.11 6.63 -8.48
CA VAL A 65 -14.82 6.14 -7.99
C VAL A 65 -14.09 7.19 -7.17
N ARG A 66 -13.51 6.74 -6.05
CA ARG A 66 -12.50 7.45 -5.27
C ARG A 66 -11.19 6.69 -5.37
N ILE A 67 -10.07 7.42 -5.32
CA ILE A 67 -8.75 6.82 -5.28
C ILE A 67 -8.27 6.89 -3.83
N LEU A 68 -8.17 5.74 -3.17
CA LEU A 68 -7.68 5.62 -1.80
C LEU A 68 -6.18 5.33 -1.85
N GLU A 69 -5.38 6.28 -1.40
CA GLU A 69 -3.93 6.11 -1.26
C GLU A 69 -3.61 5.76 0.20
N PHE A 70 -3.02 4.58 0.43
CA PHE A 70 -2.65 4.12 1.77
C PHE A 70 -1.18 4.39 2.02
N CYS A 71 -0.87 5.24 2.99
CA CYS A 71 0.47 5.75 3.24
C CYS A 71 0.98 5.36 4.63
N CYS A 72 2.28 5.05 4.73
CA CYS A 72 2.94 4.80 6.01
C CYS A 72 2.84 6.05 6.91
N PRO A 73 2.34 5.93 8.16
CA PRO A 73 2.19 7.08 9.06
C PRO A 73 3.52 7.69 9.50
N ASN A 74 4.62 6.95 9.42
CA ASN A 74 5.94 7.42 9.86
C ASN A 74 6.71 8.17 8.75
N CYS A 75 6.84 7.57 7.57
CA CYS A 75 7.66 8.14 6.49
C CYS A 75 6.87 8.68 5.28
N GLY A 76 5.54 8.53 5.27
CA GLY A 76 4.69 9.01 4.18
C GLY A 76 4.79 8.20 2.88
N THR A 77 5.53 7.09 2.84
CA THR A 77 5.57 6.21 1.65
C THR A 77 4.17 5.71 1.31
N GLN A 78 3.72 5.92 0.07
CA GLN A 78 2.49 5.34 -0.45
C GLN A 78 2.69 3.84 -0.66
N VAL A 79 2.07 3.05 0.21
CA VAL A 79 2.23 1.59 0.29
C VAL A 79 1.32 0.89 -0.73
N GLU A 80 0.09 1.36 -0.89
CA GLU A 80 -0.91 0.77 -1.77
C GLU A 80 -1.87 1.84 -2.30
N THR A 81 -2.56 1.57 -3.41
CA THR A 81 -3.62 2.42 -3.95
C THR A 81 -4.83 1.60 -4.41
N GLU A 82 -6.03 1.99 -4.01
CA GLU A 82 -7.28 1.34 -4.42
C GLU A 82 -8.21 2.31 -5.17
N TYR A 83 -8.80 1.84 -6.27
CA TYR A 83 -9.90 2.54 -6.95
C TYR A 83 -11.20 1.92 -6.45
N ALA A 84 -11.89 2.62 -5.55
CA ALA A 84 -13.03 2.10 -4.83
C ALA A 84 -14.28 2.94 -5.11
N VAL A 85 -15.44 2.28 -5.15
CA VAL A 85 -16.73 2.99 -5.13
C VAL A 85 -16.85 3.75 -3.80
N PRO A 86 -17.34 5.01 -3.78
CA PRO A 86 -17.52 5.74 -2.52
C PRO A 86 -18.28 4.92 -1.47
N GLY A 87 -17.70 4.77 -0.28
CA GLY A 87 -18.27 4.02 0.83
C GLY A 87 -17.99 2.51 0.83
N HIS A 88 -17.39 1.96 -0.23
CA HIS A 88 -16.93 0.57 -0.21
C HIS A 88 -15.78 0.39 0.80
N PRO A 89 -15.79 -0.67 1.64
CA PRO A 89 -14.71 -0.90 2.58
C PRO A 89 -13.38 -1.24 1.86
N PRO A 90 -12.22 -0.87 2.40
CA PRO A 90 -10.93 -1.31 1.85
C PRO A 90 -10.82 -2.82 1.78
N LEU A 91 -10.18 -3.34 0.73
CA LEU A 91 -10.04 -4.78 0.54
C LEU A 91 -8.96 -5.36 1.46
N GLN A 92 -9.21 -6.56 1.99
CA GLN A 92 -8.15 -7.41 2.54
C GLN A 92 -7.59 -8.27 1.40
N ASP A 93 -6.71 -7.64 0.62
CA ASP A 93 -6.01 -8.17 -0.55
C ASP A 93 -4.97 -9.25 -0.20
N MET A 94 -4.38 -9.21 0.99
CA MET A 94 -3.44 -10.22 1.47
C MET A 94 -3.90 -10.87 2.77
N GLN A 95 -3.97 -12.21 2.76
CA GLN A 95 -4.29 -13.06 3.91
C GLN A 95 -3.19 -14.12 4.04
N VAL A 96 -2.26 -13.89 4.96
CA VAL A 96 -1.06 -14.73 5.11
C VAL A 96 -1.27 -15.73 6.24
N ASP A 97 -1.00 -17.01 5.97
CA ASP A 97 -0.86 -18.04 7.01
C ASP A 97 0.49 -17.87 7.72
N VAL A 98 0.52 -17.02 8.76
CA VAL A 98 1.73 -16.68 9.51
C VAL A 98 2.37 -17.91 10.17
N PRO A 99 1.62 -18.83 10.83
CA PRO A 99 2.20 -20.07 11.34
C PRO A 99 2.89 -20.93 10.27
N ALA A 100 2.25 -21.13 9.11
CA ALA A 100 2.85 -21.89 8.02
C ALA A 100 4.09 -21.19 7.46
N LEU A 101 4.06 -19.87 7.33
CA LEU A 101 5.20 -19.06 6.88
C LEU A 101 6.40 -19.20 7.83
N LYS A 102 6.17 -19.11 9.16
CA LYS A 102 7.23 -19.32 10.17
C LYS A 102 7.82 -20.72 10.10
N ALA A 103 6.97 -21.75 9.96
CA ALA A 103 7.42 -23.13 9.84
C ALA A 103 8.25 -23.38 8.56
N GLN A 104 7.90 -22.73 7.44
CA GLN A 104 8.69 -22.79 6.22
C GLN A 104 10.02 -22.04 6.37
N TRP A 105 10.00 -20.84 6.96
CA TRP A 105 11.20 -20.03 7.17
C TRP A 105 12.22 -20.75 8.06
N ALA A 106 11.77 -21.38 9.14
CA ALA A 106 12.63 -22.16 10.05
C ALA A 106 13.37 -23.32 9.36
N LYS A 107 12.79 -23.89 8.28
CA LYS A 107 13.42 -24.97 7.50
C LYS A 107 14.38 -24.46 6.43
N ARG A 108 14.11 -23.26 5.89
CA ARG A 108 14.76 -22.74 4.68
C ARG A 108 15.91 -21.77 5.01
N GLY A 109 15.79 -21.00 6.08
CA GLY A 109 16.80 -20.03 6.49
C GLY A 109 17.01 -18.86 5.51
N PRO A 110 17.94 -17.94 5.83
CA PRO A 110 18.22 -16.75 5.04
C PRO A 110 18.95 -17.06 3.71
N ASP A 111 19.56 -18.23 3.59
CA ASP A 111 20.32 -18.65 2.40
C ASP A 111 19.44 -18.83 1.15
N MET A 112 18.11 -18.85 1.31
CA MET A 112 17.14 -18.93 0.23
C MET A 112 16.67 -17.56 -0.30
N LEU A 113 17.47 -16.50 -0.15
CA LEU A 113 17.24 -15.19 -0.77
C LEU A 113 18.13 -14.99 -2.01
N PRO A 114 18.02 -15.79 -3.09
CA PRO A 114 18.83 -15.54 -4.29
C PRO A 114 18.41 -14.24 -5.00
N ASP A 115 17.17 -13.77 -4.82
CA ASP A 115 16.59 -12.64 -5.56
C ASP A 115 15.85 -11.66 -4.63
N ALA A 116 16.49 -11.23 -3.53
CA ALA A 116 16.01 -10.06 -2.82
C ALA A 116 16.10 -8.88 -3.79
N GLY A 117 14.94 -8.41 -4.30
CA GLY A 117 14.87 -7.18 -5.09
C GLY A 117 15.62 -6.03 -4.40
N PRO A 118 16.01 -4.99 -5.15
CA PRO A 118 16.87 -3.93 -4.64
C PRO A 118 16.33 -3.39 -3.30
N ALA A 119 17.24 -3.04 -2.40
CA ALA A 119 16.86 -2.44 -1.13
C ALA A 119 16.06 -1.16 -1.39
N VAL A 120 14.85 -1.11 -0.84
CA VAL A 120 13.98 0.08 -0.92
C VAL A 120 14.49 1.09 0.11
N VAL A 121 15.51 1.84 -0.28
CA VAL A 121 16.12 2.86 0.57
C VAL A 121 15.35 4.18 0.43
N PRO A 122 15.06 4.88 1.54
CA PRO A 122 14.53 6.23 1.46
C PRO A 122 15.52 7.10 0.66
N GLY A 123 15.07 7.62 -0.49
CA GLY A 123 15.81 8.69 -1.15
C GLY A 123 15.91 9.89 -0.22
N ARG A 124 17.00 10.67 -0.33
CA ARG A 124 17.11 11.97 0.34
C ARG A 124 15.90 12.81 -0.10
N GLY A 125 14.91 12.94 0.78
CA GLY A 125 13.74 13.79 0.51
C GLY A 125 14.21 15.19 0.19
N HIS A 126 13.56 15.85 -0.78
CA HIS A 126 13.79 17.26 -1.03
C HIS A 126 13.44 18.04 0.25
N SER A 127 14.47 18.57 0.91
CA SER A 127 14.31 19.59 1.94
C SER A 127 13.79 20.84 1.26
N HIS A 128 12.50 21.13 1.41
CA HIS A 128 11.93 22.44 1.11
C HIS A 128 12.28 23.45 2.20
#